data_AF-A0A950JKK7-F1
#
_entry.id   AF-A0A950JKK7-F1
#
_cell.length_a   1.000
_cell.length_b   1.000
_cell.length_c   1.000
_cell.angle_alpha   90.00
_cell.angle_beta   90.00
_cell.angle_gamma   90.00
#
_symmetry.space_group_name_H-M   'P 1'
#
loop_
_entity.id
_entity.type
_entity.pdbx_description
1 polymer ?
#
loop_
_entity_poly.entity_id
_entity_poly.type
_entity_poly.pdbx_seq_one_letter_code
_entity_poly.pdbx_strand_id
1 'polypeptide(L)'
;MDYAACLFLHGRKLLRACAAVWPLQSIVGPTLLAVCGAGFAGAGVFITDPVSPTEKTQTRSGALHVTFAFGVMLVFPVAATLISAHMADSSVGAITRPWLLAFSMLAWVGLFSFVGAVLRSSRRPTPVGYFERFLVVTYTAWLALAGLALAG
;
A
#
# COMPACT_ATOMS: atom_id res chain seq x y z
N MET A 1 16.26 47.20 1.82
CA MET A 1 15.67 45.95 1.29
C MET A 1 14.91 45.28 2.42
N ASP A 2 13.58 45.24 2.33
CA ASP A 2 12.70 44.72 3.39
C ASP A 2 12.63 43.18 3.36
N TYR A 3 13.41 42.55 4.22
CA TYR A 3 13.40 41.09 4.43
C TYR A 3 12.02 40.55 4.84
N ALA A 4 11.20 41.37 5.52
CA ALA A 4 9.84 41.02 5.93
C ALA A 4 8.88 40.80 4.74
N ALA A 5 8.99 41.61 3.68
CA ALA A 5 8.15 41.48 2.49
C ALA A 5 8.48 40.19 1.70
N CYS A 6 9.76 39.80 1.66
CA CYS A 6 10.21 38.58 0.99
C CYS A 6 9.72 37.31 1.71
N LEU A 7 9.77 37.29 3.05
CA LEU A 7 9.27 36.17 3.88
C LEU A 7 7.76 35.97 3.74
N PHE A 8 6.99 37.06 3.70
CA PHE A 8 5.53 37.03 3.59
C PHE A 8 5.05 36.63 2.18
N LEU A 9 5.83 36.92 1.14
CA LEU A 9 5.58 36.47 -0.24
C LEU A 9 5.92 34.98 -0.43
N HIS A 10 7.01 34.50 0.17
CA HIS A 10 7.37 33.08 0.14
C HIS A 10 6.38 32.24 0.95
N GLY A 11 5.97 32.71 2.14
CA GLY A 11 4.96 32.04 2.97
C GLY A 11 3.61 31.88 2.26
N ARG A 12 3.14 32.90 1.53
CA ARG A 12 1.89 32.82 0.75
C ARG A 12 1.97 31.87 -0.44
N LYS A 13 3.13 31.77 -1.11
CA LYS A 13 3.33 30.80 -2.20
C LYS A 13 3.37 29.36 -1.67
N LEU A 14 4.04 29.14 -0.54
CA LEU A 14 4.06 27.84 0.15
C LEU A 14 2.66 27.43 0.62
N LEU A 15 1.91 28.32 1.27
CA LEU A 15 0.53 28.06 1.70
C LEU A 15 -0.39 27.71 0.54
N ARG A 16 -0.28 28.40 -0.60
CA ARG A 16 -1.05 28.09 -1.81
C ARG A 16 -0.63 26.76 -2.44
N ALA A 17 0.66 26.44 -2.47
CA ALA A 17 1.15 25.15 -2.95
C ALA A 17 0.68 24.01 -2.04
N CYS A 18 0.81 24.14 -0.73
CA CYS A 18 0.30 23.17 0.24
C CYS A 18 -1.23 23.00 0.12
N ALA A 19 -1.99 24.11 0.01
CA ALA A 19 -3.43 24.07 -0.17
C ALA A 19 -3.88 23.48 -1.52
N ALA A 20 -3.08 23.63 -2.58
CA ALA A 20 -3.36 23.03 -3.89
C ALA A 20 -3.05 21.53 -3.93
N VAL A 21 -2.06 21.07 -3.16
CA VAL A 21 -1.67 19.65 -3.08
C VAL A 21 -2.57 18.88 -2.10
N TRP A 22 -3.12 19.55 -1.09
CA TRP A 22 -4.01 18.97 -0.08
C TRP A 22 -5.22 18.18 -0.65
N PRO A 23 -6.04 18.73 -1.57
CA PRO A 23 -7.18 18.00 -2.12
C PRO A 23 -6.78 16.81 -3.00
N LEU A 24 -5.59 16.85 -3.63
CA LEU A 24 -5.03 15.70 -4.35
C LEU A 24 -4.73 14.57 -3.37
N GLN A 25 -4.14 14.87 -2.21
CA GLN A 25 -3.79 13.84 -1.24
C GLN A 25 -5.02 13.16 -0.61
N SER A 26 -6.12 13.91 -0.40
CA SER A 26 -7.37 13.33 0.11
C SER A 26 -8.06 12.35 -0.84
N ILE A 27 -7.75 12.42 -2.15
CA ILE A 27 -8.38 11.56 -3.17
C ILE A 27 -7.45 10.39 -3.55
N VAL A 28 -6.15 10.65 -3.67
CA VAL A 28 -5.19 9.66 -4.17
C VAL A 28 -5.17 8.39 -3.29
N GLY A 29 -5.10 8.52 -1.97
CA GLY A 29 -5.09 7.38 -1.06
C GLY A 29 -6.31 6.45 -1.26
N PRO A 30 -7.54 6.97 -1.13
CA PRO A 30 -8.76 6.21 -1.40
C PRO A 30 -8.85 5.64 -2.83
N THR A 31 -8.44 6.39 -3.86
CA THR A 31 -8.43 5.88 -5.24
C THR A 31 -7.49 4.68 -5.38
N LEU A 32 -6.27 4.76 -4.84
CA LEU A 32 -5.33 3.64 -4.85
C LEU A 32 -5.86 2.44 -4.05
N LEU A 33 -6.56 2.70 -2.94
CA LEU A 33 -7.21 1.63 -2.17
C LEU A 33 -8.34 0.96 -2.96
N ALA A 34 -9.14 1.72 -3.71
CA ALA A 34 -10.16 1.16 -4.61
C ALA A 34 -9.53 0.31 -5.73
N VAL A 35 -8.40 0.76 -6.31
CA VAL A 35 -7.61 -0.03 -7.26
C VAL A 35 -7.10 -1.32 -6.61
N CYS A 36 -6.64 -1.27 -5.35
CA CYS A 36 -6.26 -2.47 -4.61
C CYS A 36 -7.44 -3.43 -4.43
N GLY A 37 -8.63 -2.92 -4.10
CA GLY A 37 -9.85 -3.71 -3.98
C GLY A 37 -10.20 -4.45 -5.29
N ALA A 38 -10.14 -3.74 -6.42
CA ALA A 38 -10.33 -4.35 -7.74
C ALA A 38 -9.27 -5.41 -8.04
N GLY A 39 -8.01 -5.15 -7.67
CA GLY A 39 -6.93 -6.12 -7.82
C GLY A 39 -7.10 -7.37 -6.96
N PHE A 40 -7.52 -7.24 -5.70
CA PHE A 40 -7.83 -8.40 -4.85
C PHE A 40 -9.00 -9.21 -5.41
N ALA A 41 -10.06 -8.55 -5.88
CA ALA A 41 -11.18 -9.22 -6.53
C ALA A 41 -10.73 -9.98 -7.79
N GLY A 42 -9.91 -9.34 -8.63
CA GLY A 42 -9.32 -9.99 -9.80
C GLY A 42 -8.48 -11.20 -9.43
N ALA A 43 -7.54 -11.07 -8.49
CA ALA A 43 -6.73 -12.18 -8.01
C ALA A 43 -7.58 -13.31 -7.41
N GLY A 44 -8.67 -13.00 -6.69
CA GLY A 44 -9.58 -14.00 -6.14
C GLY A 44 -10.41 -14.74 -7.20
N VAL A 45 -10.74 -14.09 -8.32
CA VAL A 45 -11.51 -14.69 -9.42
C VAL A 45 -10.64 -15.63 -10.27
N PHE A 46 -9.37 -15.27 -10.52
CA PHE A 46 -8.47 -16.10 -11.31
C PHE A 46 -7.74 -17.12 -10.43
N ILE A 47 -7.91 -18.40 -10.76
CA ILE A 47 -7.29 -19.52 -10.03
C ILE A 47 -5.77 -19.47 -10.22
N THR A 48 -5.03 -19.60 -9.12
CA THR A 48 -3.57 -19.77 -9.11
C THR A 48 -3.20 -21.12 -9.70
N ASP A 49 -2.18 -21.13 -10.56
CA ASP A 49 -1.55 -22.39 -10.94
C ASP A 49 -0.90 -23.05 -9.70
N PRO A 50 -0.86 -24.38 -9.62
CA PRO A 50 -0.13 -25.06 -8.56
C PRO A 50 1.35 -24.67 -8.61
N VAL A 51 1.96 -24.52 -7.43
CA VAL A 51 3.41 -24.31 -7.34
C VAL A 51 4.08 -25.67 -7.39
N SER A 52 4.19 -26.26 -8.59
CA SER A 52 4.86 -27.55 -8.82
C SER A 52 6.16 -27.41 -9.60
N PRO A 53 7.25 -28.10 -9.21
CA PRO A 53 8.48 -28.18 -10.01
C PRO A 53 8.28 -28.79 -11.41
N THR A 54 7.20 -29.55 -11.62
CA THR A 54 6.88 -30.21 -12.89
C THR A 54 6.04 -29.37 -13.83
N GLU A 55 5.36 -28.33 -13.32
CA GLU A 55 4.59 -27.41 -14.15
C GLU A 55 5.51 -26.34 -14.74
N LYS A 56 5.79 -26.50 -16.04
CA LYS A 56 6.69 -25.60 -16.77
C LYS A 56 5.95 -24.46 -17.49
N THR A 57 4.62 -24.49 -17.51
CA THR A 57 3.82 -23.56 -18.31
C THR A 57 2.74 -22.94 -17.45
N GLN A 58 2.82 -21.62 -17.28
CA GLN A 58 1.81 -20.84 -16.58
C GLN A 58 0.55 -20.77 -17.45
N THR A 59 -0.61 -21.10 -16.87
CA THR A 59 -1.89 -20.98 -17.55
C THR A 59 -2.28 -19.50 -17.69
N ARG A 60 -3.23 -19.21 -18.59
CA ARG A 60 -3.77 -17.85 -18.73
C ARG A 60 -4.42 -17.36 -17.44
N SER A 61 -5.09 -18.25 -16.70
CA SER A 61 -5.69 -17.92 -15.40
C SER A 61 -4.61 -17.57 -14.39
N GLY A 62 -3.57 -18.41 -14.26
CA GLY A 62 -2.45 -18.13 -13.36
C GLY A 62 -1.71 -16.84 -13.71
N ALA A 63 -1.55 -16.52 -15.00
CA ALA A 63 -0.96 -15.25 -15.46
C ALA A 63 -1.80 -14.03 -15.05
N LEU A 64 -3.12 -14.12 -15.18
CA LEU A 64 -4.02 -13.05 -14.75
C LEU A 64 -4.02 -12.89 -13.24
N HIS A 65 -4.09 -14.00 -12.47
CA HIS A 65 -3.97 -13.98 -11.01
C HIS A 65 -2.71 -13.23 -10.58
N VAL A 66 -1.54 -13.62 -11.09
CA VAL A 66 -0.26 -13.01 -10.75
C VAL A 66 -0.24 -11.52 -11.10
N THR A 67 -0.80 -11.15 -12.25
CA THR A 67 -0.85 -9.73 -12.68
C THR A 67 -1.64 -8.88 -11.68
N PHE A 68 -2.85 -9.34 -11.30
CA PHE A 68 -3.68 -8.63 -10.33
C PHE A 68 -3.04 -8.62 -8.94
N ALA A 69 -2.56 -9.76 -8.44
CA ALA A 69 -1.92 -9.88 -7.13
C ALA A 69 -0.68 -8.98 -7.02
N PHE A 70 0.17 -8.97 -8.04
CA PHE A 70 1.38 -8.16 -8.07
C PHE A 70 1.07 -6.66 -8.10
N GLY A 71 0.06 -6.26 -8.87
CA GLY A 71 -0.42 -4.87 -8.87
C GLY A 71 -0.83 -4.41 -7.47
N VAL A 72 -1.61 -5.24 -6.75
CA VAL A 72 -1.98 -4.95 -5.36
C VAL A 72 -0.77 -4.89 -4.44
N MET A 73 0.16 -5.85 -4.54
CA MET A 73 1.35 -5.89 -3.68
C MET A 73 2.19 -4.61 -3.77
N LEU A 74 2.26 -3.99 -4.95
CA LEU A 74 2.98 -2.75 -5.16
C LEU A 74 2.20 -1.51 -4.71
N VAL A 75 0.90 -1.46 -5.00
CA VAL A 75 0.08 -0.27 -4.77
C VAL A 75 -0.36 -0.16 -3.31
N PHE A 76 -0.60 -1.30 -2.64
CA PHE A 76 -1.19 -1.31 -1.30
C PHE A 76 -0.34 -0.60 -0.24
N PRO A 77 0.99 -0.84 -0.12
CA PRO A 77 1.81 -0.14 0.87
C PRO A 77 1.79 1.38 0.68
N VAL A 78 1.75 1.85 -0.58
CA VAL A 78 1.64 3.27 -0.91
C VAL A 78 0.29 3.83 -0.46
N ALA A 79 -0.81 3.16 -0.82
CA ALA A 79 -2.16 3.56 -0.40
C ALA A 79 -2.27 3.61 1.13
N ALA A 80 -1.79 2.57 1.81
CA ALA A 80 -1.81 2.46 3.26
C ALA A 80 -1.01 3.57 3.94
N THR A 81 0.21 3.88 3.46
CA THR A 81 1.01 4.98 4.01
C THR A 81 0.36 6.34 3.78
N LEU A 82 -0.17 6.59 2.58
CA LEU A 82 -0.87 7.85 2.28
C LEU A 82 -2.09 8.02 3.19
N ILE A 83 -2.97 7.03 3.29
CA ILE A 83 -4.16 7.13 4.14
C ILE A 83 -3.76 7.33 5.60
N SER A 84 -2.83 6.52 6.11
CA SER A 84 -2.32 6.64 7.49
C SER A 84 -1.76 8.04 7.80
N ALA A 85 -1.06 8.66 6.84
CA ALA A 85 -0.47 9.98 7.03
C ALA A 85 -1.51 11.09 7.15
N HIS A 86 -2.66 10.96 6.47
CA HIS A 86 -3.71 11.98 6.39
C HIS A 86 -4.83 11.80 7.42
N MET A 87 -4.88 10.69 8.15
CA MET A 87 -5.89 10.47 9.19
C MET A 87 -5.74 11.36 10.45
N ALA A 88 -4.79 12.30 10.48
CA ALA A 88 -4.49 13.12 11.65
C ALA A 88 -5.60 14.13 12.04
N ASP A 89 -6.57 14.40 11.15
CA ASP A 89 -7.53 15.49 11.33
C ASP A 89 -8.73 15.14 12.24
N SER A 90 -8.83 13.90 12.73
CA SER A 90 -9.87 13.48 13.68
C SER A 90 -9.28 13.16 15.06
N SER A 91 -10.05 13.37 16.13
CA SER A 91 -9.65 13.04 17.51
C SER A 91 -9.31 11.56 17.68
N VAL A 92 -10.06 10.68 17.02
CA VAL A 92 -9.80 9.23 16.92
C VAL A 92 -8.53 8.95 16.08
N GLY A 93 -8.33 9.73 15.03
CA GLY A 93 -7.14 9.71 14.18
C GLY A 93 -5.85 9.97 14.93
N ALA A 94 -5.82 10.89 15.90
CA ALA A 94 -4.61 11.19 16.67
C ALA A 94 -4.06 9.98 17.46
N ILE A 95 -4.95 9.13 17.99
CA ILE A 95 -4.58 7.94 18.77
C ILE A 95 -4.23 6.75 17.85
N THR A 96 -4.98 6.59 16.76
CA THR A 96 -4.87 5.42 15.86
C THR A 96 -3.79 5.58 14.80
N ARG A 97 -3.44 6.82 14.42
CA ARG A 97 -2.41 7.14 13.41
C ARG A 97 -1.05 6.45 13.61
N PRO A 98 -0.40 6.44 14.79
CA PRO A 98 0.89 5.78 14.93
C PRO A 98 0.80 4.28 14.62
N TRP A 99 -0.31 3.64 14.98
CA TRP A 99 -0.56 2.24 14.65
C TRP A 99 -0.79 2.03 13.17
N LEU A 100 -1.62 2.86 12.53
CA LEU A 100 -1.83 2.81 11.08
C LEU A 100 -0.52 2.98 10.30
N LEU A 101 0.32 3.93 10.72
CA LEU A 101 1.65 4.10 10.14
C LEU A 101 2.54 2.88 10.38
N ALA A 102 2.58 2.33 11.59
CA ALA A 102 3.35 1.12 11.90
C ALA A 102 2.93 -0.09 11.04
N PHE A 103 1.63 -0.33 10.90
CA PHE A 103 1.10 -1.39 10.04
C PHE A 103 1.34 -1.11 8.55
N SER A 104 1.33 0.15 8.10
CA SER A 104 1.74 0.50 6.74
C SER A 104 3.24 0.23 6.51
N MET A 105 4.09 0.43 7.51
CA MET A 105 5.51 0.10 7.42
C MET A 105 5.74 -1.42 7.41
N LEU A 106 4.94 -2.19 8.14
CA LEU A 106 4.93 -3.65 8.06
C LEU A 106 4.57 -4.13 6.64
N ALA A 107 3.64 -3.47 5.95
CA ALA A 107 3.32 -3.74 4.54
C ALA A 107 4.53 -3.49 3.61
N TRP A 108 5.31 -2.43 3.83
CA TRP A 108 6.56 -2.19 3.12
C TRP A 108 7.63 -3.25 3.42
N VAL A 109 7.82 -3.60 4.69
CA VAL A 109 8.75 -4.66 5.09
C VAL A 109 8.37 -5.99 4.43
N GLY A 110 7.08 -6.33 4.41
CA GLY A 110 6.58 -7.51 3.73
C GLY A 110 6.86 -7.49 2.23
N LEU A 111 6.65 -6.34 1.57
CA LEU A 111 6.91 -6.18 0.13
C LEU A 111 8.38 -6.40 -0.18
N PHE A 112 9.27 -5.71 0.52
CA PHE A 112 10.72 -5.84 0.28
C PHE A 112 11.23 -7.25 0.61
N SER A 113 10.69 -7.87 1.67
CA SER A 113 11.05 -9.25 2.03
C SER A 113 10.57 -10.24 0.96
N PHE A 114 9.36 -10.07 0.44
CA PHE A 114 8.82 -10.88 -0.65
C PHE A 114 9.64 -10.73 -1.94
N VAL A 115 9.92 -9.49 -2.37
CA VAL A 115 10.77 -9.23 -3.54
C VAL A 115 12.15 -9.86 -3.36
N GLY A 116 12.77 -9.70 -2.18
CA GLY A 116 14.04 -10.35 -1.87
C GLY A 116 13.96 -11.88 -1.95
N ALA A 117 12.87 -12.48 -1.46
CA ALA A 117 12.65 -13.91 -1.53
C ALA A 117 12.46 -14.41 -2.97
N VAL A 118 11.72 -13.69 -3.81
CA VAL A 118 11.52 -13.99 -5.24
C VAL A 118 12.85 -13.90 -6.00
N LEU A 119 13.63 -12.84 -5.78
CA LEU A 119 14.94 -12.71 -6.42
C LEU A 119 15.88 -13.85 -6.01
N ARG A 120 15.83 -14.29 -4.74
CA ARG A 120 16.62 -15.40 -4.23
C ARG A 120 16.14 -16.76 -4.74
N SER A 121 14.84 -16.94 -4.97
CA SER A 121 14.25 -18.21 -5.41
C SER A 121 14.80 -18.68 -6.76
N SER A 122 15.18 -17.74 -7.63
CA SER A 122 15.85 -18.02 -8.90
C SER A 122 17.20 -18.75 -8.75
N ARG A 123 17.84 -18.65 -7.58
CA ARG A 123 19.17 -19.22 -7.31
C ARG A 123 19.16 -20.35 -6.30
N ARG A 124 18.21 -20.34 -5.36
CA ARG A 124 18.14 -21.30 -4.25
C ARG A 124 16.69 -21.53 -3.84
N PRO A 125 16.31 -22.75 -3.43
CA PRO A 125 15.00 -23.00 -2.83
C PRO A 125 14.74 -22.00 -1.70
N THR A 126 13.71 -21.17 -1.87
CA THR A 126 13.37 -20.10 -0.95
C THR A 126 11.88 -20.18 -0.65
N PRO A 127 11.45 -20.08 0.61
CA PRO A 127 10.06 -20.28 1.00
C PRO A 127 9.20 -19.04 0.70
N VAL A 128 9.08 -18.67 -0.59
CA VAL A 128 8.42 -17.44 -1.08
C VAL A 128 6.99 -17.28 -0.52
N GLY A 129 6.23 -18.38 -0.46
CA GLY A 129 4.85 -18.35 0.02
C GLY A 129 4.68 -17.90 1.48
N TYR A 130 5.71 -17.98 2.34
CA TYR A 130 5.60 -17.42 3.69
C TYR A 130 5.65 -15.89 3.69
N PHE A 131 6.45 -15.29 2.82
CA PHE A 131 6.52 -13.83 2.68
C PHE A 131 5.25 -13.25 2.07
N GLU A 132 4.65 -13.98 1.13
CA GLU A 132 3.33 -13.66 0.58
C GLU A 132 2.24 -13.69 1.66
N ARG A 133 2.18 -14.76 2.47
CA ARG A 133 1.22 -14.84 3.59
C ARG A 133 1.43 -13.72 4.60
N PHE A 134 2.68 -13.39 4.91
CA PHE A 134 3.00 -12.26 5.77
C PHE A 134 2.44 -10.94 5.21
N LEU A 135 2.62 -10.68 3.90
CA LEU A 135 2.02 -9.53 3.22
C LEU A 135 0.51 -9.50 3.40
N VAL A 136 -0.19 -10.59 3.09
CA VAL A 136 -1.65 -10.68 3.23
C VAL A 136 -2.10 -10.39 4.66
N VAL A 137 -1.41 -10.95 5.66
CA VAL A 137 -1.71 -10.69 7.08
C VAL A 137 -1.53 -9.21 7.42
N THR A 138 -0.42 -8.59 7.01
CA THR A 138 -0.16 -7.17 7.28
C THR A 138 -1.17 -6.25 6.60
N TYR A 139 -1.58 -6.57 5.37
CA TYR A 139 -2.60 -5.81 4.64
C TYR A 139 -3.97 -5.92 5.33
N THR A 140 -4.35 -7.13 5.73
CA THR A 140 -5.61 -7.39 6.42
C THR A 140 -5.65 -6.68 7.77
N ALA A 141 -4.57 -6.74 8.54
CA ALA A 141 -4.47 -6.06 9.83
C ALA A 141 -4.56 -4.53 9.68
N TRP A 142 -3.91 -3.97 8.65
CA TRP A 142 -4.02 -2.54 8.35
C TRP A 142 -5.44 -2.15 7.96
N LEU A 143 -6.11 -2.92 7.09
CA LEU A 143 -7.51 -2.66 6.68
C LEU A 143 -8.47 -2.73 7.87
N ALA A 144 -8.30 -3.72 8.75
CA ALA A 144 -9.12 -3.85 9.94
C ALA A 144 -8.95 -2.64 10.87
N LEU A 145 -7.70 -2.21 11.10
CA LEU A 145 -7.42 -1.03 11.91
C LEU A 145 -7.97 0.25 11.28
N ALA A 146 -7.81 0.43 9.96
CA ALA A 146 -8.33 1.59 9.24
C ALA A 146 -9.87 1.62 9.27
N GLY A 147 -10.52 0.47 9.09
CA GLY A 147 -11.97 0.34 9.20
C GLY A 147 -12.47 0.69 10.60
N LEU A 148 -11.81 0.19 11.65
CA LEU A 148 -12.14 0.53 13.04
C LEU A 148 -11.98 2.03 13.32
N ALA A 149 -10.90 2.64 12.82
CA ALA A 149 -10.63 4.06 13.01
C ALA A 149 -11.60 4.98 12.24
N LEU A 150 -12.30 4.48 11.22
CA LEU A 150 -13.35 5.19 10.50
C LEU A 150 -14.77 4.94 11.06
N ALA A 151 -14.95 3.89 11.85
CA ALA A 151 -16.25 3.50 12.40
C ALA A 151 -16.55 4.16 13.77
N GLY A 152 -15.53 4.66 14.46
CA GLY A 152 -15.64 5.40 15.72
C GLY A 152 -15.48 6.89 15.53
#